data_AF-A0A7X7FKW2-F1
#
_entry.id   AF-A0A7X7FKW2-F1
#
_cell.length_a   1.000
_cell.length_b   1.000
_cell.length_c   1.000
_cell.angle_alpha   90.00
_cell.angle_beta   90.00
_cell.angle_gamma   90.00
#
_symmetry.space_group_name_H-M   'P 1'
#
loop_
_entity.id
_entity.type
_entity.pdbx_description
1 polymer ?
#
loop_
_entity_poly.entity_id
_entity_poly.type
_entity_poly.pdbx_seq_one_letter_code
_entity_poly.pdbx_strand_id
1 'polypeptide(L)' 'MREAHRRLLLDLLSLPTSPFHEHAVIAYIRRWAAGRPRIKATTDGYGNLRLDLHRGGRKSTPDLFLSAHMDH' A
#
# COMPACT_ATOMS: atom_id res chain seq x y z
N MET A 1 17.07 -5.04 -11.72
CA MET A 1 15.74 -4.87 -11.08
C MET A 1 14.66 -5.21 -12.12
N ARG A 2 13.54 -5.84 -11.75
CA ARG A 2 12.43 -6.09 -12.71
C ARG A 2 11.81 -4.75 -13.16
N GLU A 3 11.45 -4.61 -14.43
CA GLU A 3 10.90 -3.34 -14.97
C GLU A 3 9.65 -2.88 -14.22
N ALA A 4 8.78 -3.80 -13.82
CA ALA A 4 7.60 -3.49 -13.01
C ALA A 4 7.95 -2.84 -11.67
N HIS A 5 9.07 -3.22 -11.03
CA HIS A 5 9.51 -2.59 -9.78
C HIS A 5 10.09 -1.19 -10.03
N ARG A 6 10.84 -1.01 -11.13
CA ARG A 6 11.38 0.29 -11.51
C ARG A 6 10.25 1.29 -11.77
N ARG A 7 9.23 0.88 -12.53
CA ARG A 7 8.05 1.71 -12.79
C ARG A 7 7.31 2.07 -11.50
N LEU A 8 7.08 1.09 -10.62
CA LEU A 8 6.44 1.33 -9.34
C LEU A 8 7.20 2.36 -8.49
N LEU A 9 8.53 2.28 -8.46
CA LEU A 9 9.35 3.25 -7.74
C LEU A 9 9.29 4.63 -8.37
N LEU A 10 9.40 4.75 -9.69
CA LEU A 10 9.27 6.04 -10.37
C LEU A 10 7.90 6.67 -10.14
N ASP A 11 6.83 5.87 -10.20
CA ASP A 11 5.47 6.35 -9.98
C ASP A 11 5.28 6.86 -8.53
N LEU A 12 5.83 6.16 -7.52
CA LEU A 12 5.73 6.57 -6.11
C LEU A 12 6.64 7.76 -5.75
N LEU A 13 7.90 7.71 -6.16
CA LEU A 13 8.91 8.72 -5.80
C LEU A 13 8.70 10.06 -6.54
N SER A 14 7.85 10.09 -7.56
CA SER A 14 7.46 11.33 -8.24
C SER A 14 6.25 12.02 -7.59
N LEU A 15 5.62 11.40 -6.59
CA LEU A 15 4.46 12.00 -5.91
C LEU A 15 4.92 12.93 -4.79
N PRO A 16 4.26 14.10 -4.62
CA PRO A 16 4.52 14.95 -3.47
C PRO A 16 4.05 14.24 -2.20
N THR A 17 4.91 14.24 -1.20
CA THR A 17 4.59 13.76 0.14
C THR A 17 5.48 14.52 1.12
N SER A 18 4.98 14.69 2.32
CA SER A 18 5.72 15.15 3.48
C SER A 18 4.96 14.62 4.70
N PRO A 19 5.55 14.64 5.90
CA PRO A 19 4.81 14.26 7.10
C PRO A 19 3.46 14.99 7.17
N PHE A 20 2.38 14.23 7.39
CA PHE A 20 0.97 14.66 7.43
C PHE A 20 0.34 15.11 6.10
N HIS A 21 1.06 15.02 4.98
CA HIS A 21 0.57 15.39 3.65
C HIS A 21 0.65 14.25 2.63
N GLU A 22 0.53 12.99 3.08
CA GLU A 22 0.74 11.77 2.30
C GLU A 22 -0.44 11.42 1.35
N HIS A 23 -1.44 12.29 1.25
CA HIS A 23 -2.68 12.08 0.50
C HIS A 23 -2.48 11.64 -0.97
N ALA A 24 -1.46 12.16 -1.67
CA ALA A 24 -1.16 11.76 -3.04
C ALA A 24 -0.66 10.29 -3.13
N VAL A 25 0.20 9.89 -2.19
CA VAL A 25 0.71 8.53 -2.06
C VAL A 25 -0.42 7.57 -1.68
N ILE A 26 -1.25 7.94 -0.69
CA ILE A 26 -2.44 7.16 -0.29
C ILE A 26 -3.38 6.93 -1.49
N ALA A 27 -3.65 7.97 -2.27
CA ALA A 27 -4.51 7.87 -3.46
C ALA A 27 -3.92 6.92 -4.51
N TYR A 28 -2.60 6.98 -4.73
CA TYR A 28 -1.91 6.06 -5.63
C TYR A 28 -2.03 4.60 -5.15
N ILE A 29 -1.73 4.32 -3.88
CA ILE A 29 -1.80 2.94 -3.34
C ILE A 29 -3.24 2.42 -3.38
N ARG A 30 -4.25 3.26 -3.10
CA ARG A 30 -5.67 2.87 -3.21
C ARG A 30 -6.05 2.48 -4.64
N ARG A 31 -5.64 3.28 -5.65
CA ARG A 31 -5.87 2.93 -7.07
C ARG A 31 -5.16 1.62 -7.44
N TRP A 32 -3.93 1.44 -6.97
CA TRP A 32 -3.19 0.20 -7.15
C TRP A 32 -3.94 -0.99 -6.51
N ALA A 33 -4.45 -0.85 -5.29
CA ALA A 33 -5.18 -1.92 -4.61
C ALA A 33 -6.53 -2.25 -5.29
N ALA A 34 -7.24 -1.24 -5.82
CA ALA A 34 -8.55 -1.42 -6.46
C ALA A 34 -8.54 -2.39 -7.64
N GLY A 35 -7.42 -2.50 -8.37
CA GLY A 35 -7.26 -3.46 -9.46
C GLY A 35 -6.98 -4.90 -9.01
N ARG A 36 -6.99 -5.21 -7.70
CA ARG A 36 -6.52 -6.48 -7.13
C ARG A 36 -7.57 -7.07 -6.18
N PRO A 37 -8.40 -8.04 -6.64
CA PRO A 37 -9.59 -8.50 -5.89
C PRO A 37 -9.28 -9.19 -4.55
N ARG A 38 -8.04 -9.64 -4.35
CA ARG A 38 -7.60 -10.26 -3.09
C ARG A 38 -7.05 -9.28 -2.07
N ILE A 39 -6.94 -8.00 -2.42
CA ILE A 39 -6.40 -6.96 -1.54
C ILE A 39 -7.55 -6.08 -1.07
N LYS A 40 -7.71 -5.99 0.26
CA LYS A 40 -8.59 -5.00 0.88
C LYS A 40 -7.73 -3.85 1.41
N ALA A 41 -8.09 -2.62 1.05
CA ALA A 41 -7.44 -1.42 1.55
C ALA A 41 -8.35 -0.72 2.57
N THR A 42 -7.82 -0.37 3.74
CA THR A 42 -8.53 0.39 4.77
C THR A 42 -7.62 1.51 5.30
N THR A 43 -8.23 2.60 5.75
CA THR A 43 -7.50 3.72 6.36
C THR A 43 -8.06 3.97 7.74
N ASP A 44 -7.19 4.21 8.71
CA ASP A 44 -7.58 4.55 10.08
C ASP A 44 -7.82 6.06 10.27
N GLY A 45 -8.11 6.48 11.49
CA GLY A 45 -8.32 7.90 11.81
C GLY A 45 -7.06 8.78 11.75
N TYR A 46 -5.88 8.18 11.63
CA TYR A 46 -4.58 8.87 11.58
C TYR A 46 -4.00 8.92 10.16
N GLY A 47 -4.68 8.34 9.17
CA GLY A 47 -4.22 8.32 7.78
C GLY A 47 -3.34 7.12 7.42
N ASN A 48 -3.11 6.18 8.34
CA ASN A 48 -2.36 4.97 8.02
C ASN A 48 -3.17 4.11 7.05
N LEU A 49 -2.50 3.59 6.01
CA LEU A 49 -3.12 2.72 5.03
C LEU A 49 -2.73 1.25 5.30
N ARG A 50 -3.74 0.43 5.60
CA ARG A 50 -3.58 -1.02 5.80
C ARG A 50 -4.03 -1.77 4.55
N LEU A 51 -3.21 -2.72 4.10
CA LEU A 51 -3.52 -3.63 3.00
C LEU A 51 -3.59 -5.07 3.50
N ASP A 52 -4.76 -5.70 3.41
CA ASP A 52 -4.98 -7.09 3.80
C ASP A 52 -5.02 -7.99 2.56
N LEU A 53 -4.07 -8.92 2.45
CA LEU A 53 -4.05 -9.95 1.40
C LEU A 53 -4.86 -11.18 1.82
N HIS A 54 -5.99 -11.40 1.15
CA HIS A 54 -6.85 -12.55 1.38
C HIS A 54 -6.31 -13.76 0.63
N ARG A 55 -5.68 -14.68 1.37
CA ARG A 55 -5.03 -15.86 0.77
C ARG A 55 -5.99 -17.00 0.42
N GLY A 56 -7.18 -17.07 1.05
CA GLY A 56 -8.09 -18.21 0.91
C GLY A 56 -7.49 -19.46 1.58
N GLY A 57 -8.25 -20.13 2.45
CA GLY A 57 -7.76 -21.27 3.23
C GLY A 57 -7.89 -21.07 4.75
N ARG A 58 -7.74 -22.17 5.50
CA ARG A 58 -7.93 -22.21 6.96
C ARG A 58 -6.84 -21.39 7.65
N LYS A 59 -7.22 -20.50 8.58
CA LYS A 59 -6.31 -19.74 9.47
C LYS A 59 -5.49 -20.71 10.34
N SER A 60 -4.40 -21.24 9.81
CA SER A 60 -3.49 -22.14 10.53
C SER A 60 -2.12 -21.52 10.78
N THR A 61 -1.83 -20.36 10.18
CA THR A 61 -0.56 -19.64 10.32
C THR A 61 -0.80 -18.29 11.00
N PRO A 62 0.14 -17.81 11.83
CA PRO A 62 0.07 -16.45 12.37
C PRO A 62 0.08 -15.41 11.25
N ASP A 63 -0.57 -14.28 11.49
CA ASP A 63 -0.63 -13.18 10.53
C ASP A 63 0.76 -12.52 10.41
N LEU A 64 1.26 -12.40 9.18
CA LEU A 64 2.49 -11.65 8.88
C LEU A 64 2.15 -10.18 8.62
N PHE A 65 2.73 -9.29 9.41
CA PHE A 65 2.61 -7.84 9.22
C PHE A 65 3.91 -7.28 8.64
N LEU A 66 3.78 -6.51 7.55
CA LEU A 66 4.87 -5.73 6.96
C LEU A 66 4.47 -4.26 7.05
N SER A 67 5.43 -3.39 7.37
CA SER A 67 5.20 -1.95 7.51
C SER A 67 6.26 -1.13 6.76
N ALA A 68 5.85 0.02 6.25
CA ALA A 68 6.69 1.03 5.62
C ALA A 68 6.03 2.41 5.79
N HIS A 69 6.81 3.48 5.84
CA HIS A 69 6.31 4.85 5.89
C HIS A 69 6.16 5.45 4.48
N MET A 70 5.32 6.47 4.33
CA MET A 70 4.93 7.04 3.02
C MET A 70 5.59 8.39 2.72
N ASP A 71 5.93 9.13 3.77
CA ASP A 71 6.66 10.39 3.73
C ASP A 71 8.14 10.16 3.40
N HIS A 72 8.76 11.15 2.76
CA HIS A 72 10.18 11.23 2.50
C HIS A 72 10.65 12.67 2.58
#